data_AF-A0A4Z2EP45-F1
#
_entry.id   AF-A0A4Z2EP45-F1
#
_cell.length_a   1.000
_cell.length_b   1.000
_cell.length_c   1.000
_cell.angle_alpha   90.00
_cell.angle_beta   90.00
_cell.angle_gamma   90.00
#
_symmetry.space_group_name_H-M   'P 1'
#
loop_
_entity.id
_entity.type
_entity.pdbx_description
1 polymer ?
#
loop_
_entity_poly.entity_id
_entity_poly.type
_entity_poly.pdbx_seq_one_letter_code
_entity_poly.pdbx_strand_id
1 'polypeptide(L)'
;MILQVLYVLLPLLDVLSRAEESARAARLDCVRASEQCLREQACSTKYRMMRQCAAGGGKDSGNFSMTAGMEARDECRSAVDALKQSPLYNCRCKRGMKKEKNCLRIYWGIYQTLQEA
;
A
#
# COMPACT_ATOMS: atom_id res chain seq x y z
N MET A 1 12.00 -45.02 8.51
CA MET A 1 10.88 -44.14 8.95
C MET A 1 11.08 -42.69 8.50
N ILE A 2 12.29 -42.13 8.59
CA ILE A 2 12.60 -40.75 8.19
C ILE A 2 12.31 -40.47 6.70
N LEU A 3 12.63 -41.41 5.80
CA LEU A 3 12.40 -41.26 4.35
C LEU A 3 10.91 -41.15 3.98
N GLN A 4 10.05 -41.89 4.68
CA GLN A 4 8.59 -41.85 4.52
C GLN A 4 8.03 -40.49 4.97
N VAL A 5 8.55 -39.97 6.08
CA VAL A 5 8.17 -38.65 6.60
C VAL A 5 8.58 -37.53 5.63
N LEU A 6 9.79 -37.61 5.07
CA LEU A 6 10.25 -36.64 4.07
C LEU A 6 9.41 -36.69 2.79
N TYR A 7 9.03 -37.88 2.31
CA TYR A 7 8.17 -38.04 1.12
C TYR A 7 6.78 -37.39 1.28
N VAL A 8 6.29 -37.25 2.50
CA VAL A 8 4.99 -36.62 2.80
C VAL A 8 5.15 -35.13 3.12
N LEU A 9 6.22 -34.72 3.81
CA LEU A 9 6.45 -33.32 4.20
C LEU A 9 6.89 -32.43 3.03
N LEU A 10 7.76 -32.92 2.15
CA LEU A 10 8.24 -32.16 0.98
C LEU A 10 7.10 -31.63 0.09
N PRO A 11 6.14 -32.44 -0.39
CA PRO A 11 5.04 -31.95 -1.20
C PRO A 11 4.10 -31.02 -0.43
N LEU A 12 3.96 -31.20 0.90
CA LEU A 12 3.16 -30.32 1.73
C LEU A 12 3.78 -28.92 1.85
N LEU A 13 5.11 -28.85 2.03
CA LEU A 13 5.84 -27.57 2.00
C LEU A 13 5.75 -26.89 0.64
N ASP A 14 5.81 -27.65 -0.45
CA ASP A 14 5.70 -27.11 -1.82
C ASP A 14 4.30 -26.48 -2.06
N VAL A 15 3.24 -27.17 -1.63
CA VAL A 15 1.86 -26.66 -1.70
C VAL A 15 1.69 -25.40 -0.85
N LEU A 16 2.21 -25.38 0.38
CA LEU A 16 2.19 -24.20 1.24
C LEU A 16 2.95 -23.02 0.61
N SER A 17 4.13 -23.27 0.04
CA SER A 17 4.93 -22.24 -0.61
C SER A 17 4.24 -21.68 -1.86
N ARG A 18 3.57 -22.53 -2.65
CA ARG A 18 2.77 -22.11 -3.82
C ARG A 18 1.50 -21.38 -3.42
N ALA A 19 0.86 -21.76 -2.31
CA ALA A 19 -0.28 -21.04 -1.75
C ALA A 19 0.13 -19.66 -1.20
N GLU A 20 1.31 -19.55 -0.59
CA GLU A 20 1.85 -18.27 -0.14
C GLU A 20 2.25 -17.38 -1.31
N GLU A 21 2.85 -17.94 -2.37
CA GLU A 21 3.13 -17.26 -3.63
C GLU A 21 1.82 -16.80 -4.30
N SER A 22 0.77 -17.63 -4.29
CA SER A 22 -0.55 -17.28 -4.84
C SER A 22 -1.25 -16.22 -4.01
N ALA A 23 -1.13 -16.26 -2.68
CA ALA A 23 -1.65 -15.23 -1.78
C ALA A 23 -0.88 -13.90 -1.94
N ARG A 24 0.45 -13.96 -2.10
CA ARG A 24 1.29 -12.81 -2.46
C ARG A 24 0.97 -12.29 -3.87
N ALA A 25 0.62 -13.18 -4.80
CA ALA A 25 0.19 -12.83 -6.15
C ALA A 25 -1.28 -12.34 -6.21
N ALA A 26 -2.10 -12.72 -5.21
CA ALA A 26 -3.46 -12.28 -4.98
C ALA A 26 -3.53 -10.96 -4.21
N ARG A 27 -2.41 -10.48 -3.62
CA ARG A 27 -2.28 -9.07 -3.27
C ARG A 27 -2.48 -8.27 -4.54
N LEU A 28 -3.53 -7.44 -4.56
CA LEU A 28 -3.83 -6.56 -5.68
C LEU A 28 -2.58 -5.77 -6.07
N ASP A 29 -2.31 -5.67 -7.37
CA ASP A 29 -1.31 -4.72 -7.82
C ASP A 29 -1.74 -3.29 -7.46
N CYS A 30 -0.78 -2.41 -7.25
CA CYS A 30 -1.08 -1.06 -6.78
C CYS A 30 -1.96 -0.26 -7.77
N VAL A 31 -1.98 -0.62 -9.06
CA VAL A 31 -2.89 0.00 -10.02
C VAL A 31 -4.32 -0.40 -9.73
N ARG A 32 -4.62 -1.71 -9.65
CA ARG A 32 -5.96 -2.22 -9.31
C ARG A 32 -6.40 -1.79 -7.92
N ALA A 33 -5.51 -1.81 -6.93
CA ALA A 33 -5.82 -1.37 -5.58
C ALA A 33 -6.24 0.10 -5.56
N SER A 34 -5.55 0.95 -6.34
CA SER A 34 -5.92 2.36 -6.47
C SER A 34 -7.25 2.55 -7.19
N GLU A 35 -7.51 1.79 -8.25
CA GLU A 35 -8.79 1.84 -8.97
C GLU A 35 -9.96 1.43 -8.07
N GLN A 36 -9.79 0.41 -7.22
CA GLN A 36 -10.81 0.01 -6.24
C GLN A 36 -11.04 1.10 -5.19
N CYS A 37 -9.97 1.63 -4.60
CA CYS A 37 -10.07 2.72 -3.64
C CYS A 37 -10.75 3.96 -4.23
N LEU A 38 -10.51 4.27 -5.50
CA LEU A 38 -11.14 5.40 -6.18
C LEU A 38 -12.64 5.21 -6.44
N ARG A 39 -13.16 3.98 -6.41
CA ARG A 39 -14.60 3.68 -6.49
C ARG A 39 -15.30 3.88 -5.15
N GLU A 40 -14.58 3.72 -4.05
CA GLU A 40 -15.11 3.89 -2.69
C GLU A 40 -14.89 5.34 -2.22
N GLN A 41 -15.95 6.11 -2.04
CA GLN A 41 -15.84 7.54 -1.70
C GLN A 41 -14.99 7.80 -0.45
N ALA A 42 -15.15 6.98 0.60
CA ALA A 42 -14.39 7.09 1.84
C ALA A 42 -12.89 6.88 1.61
N CYS A 43 -12.50 5.84 0.87
CA CYS A 43 -11.11 5.56 0.54
C CYS A 43 -10.53 6.63 -0.40
N SER A 44 -11.27 7.01 -1.44
CA SER A 44 -10.89 8.01 -2.44
C SER A 44 -10.54 9.36 -1.81
N THR A 45 -11.36 9.84 -0.85
CA THR A 45 -11.10 11.09 -0.13
C THR A 45 -9.80 11.01 0.66
N LYS A 46 -9.61 9.97 1.48
CA LYS A 46 -8.39 9.79 2.29
C LYS A 46 -7.15 9.54 1.41
N TYR A 47 -7.30 8.85 0.28
CA TYR A 47 -6.22 8.64 -0.69
C TYR A 47 -5.75 9.96 -1.34
N ARG A 48 -6.67 10.86 -1.68
CA ARG A 48 -6.34 12.19 -2.20
C ARG A 48 -5.68 13.06 -1.13
N MET A 49 -6.21 13.03 0.09
CA MET A 49 -5.64 13.75 1.23
C MET A 49 -4.20 13.33 1.50
N MET A 50 -3.93 12.02 1.57
CA MET A 50 -2.59 11.47 1.73
C MET A 50 -1.61 12.01 0.69
N ARG A 51 -2.01 12.06 -0.59
CA ARG A 51 -1.17 12.62 -1.67
C ARG A 51 -0.85 14.10 -1.49
N GLN A 52 -1.78 14.87 -0.91
CA GLN A 52 -1.54 16.27 -0.59
C GLN A 52 -0.54 16.41 0.55
N CYS A 53 -0.59 15.51 1.54
CA CYS A 53 0.43 15.48 2.59
C CYS A 53 1.83 15.20 2.06
N ALA A 54 1.97 14.23 1.16
CA ALA A 54 3.27 13.87 0.57
C ALA A 54 3.93 15.07 -0.14
N ALA A 55 3.11 15.97 -0.70
CA ALA A 55 3.57 17.19 -1.35
C ALA A 55 3.82 18.34 -0.36
N GLY A 56 3.09 18.38 0.76
CA GLY A 56 3.17 19.43 1.80
C GLY A 56 4.15 19.13 2.93
N GLY A 57 4.70 17.91 3.02
CA GLY A 57 5.70 17.50 4.02
C GLY A 57 7.11 18.05 3.78
N GLY A 58 7.31 18.78 2.66
CA GLY A 58 8.47 19.61 2.46
C GLY A 58 8.44 20.78 3.46
N LYS A 59 9.52 20.88 4.23
CA LYS A 59 9.93 21.86 5.25
C LYS A 59 9.65 23.36 4.96
N ASP A 60 9.02 23.70 3.83
CA ASP A 60 8.96 25.03 3.23
C ASP A 60 7.53 25.51 2.89
N SER A 61 6.45 24.87 3.38
CA SER A 61 5.11 25.51 3.35
C SER A 61 4.90 26.41 4.57
N GLY A 62 5.68 27.49 4.64
CA GLY A 62 5.54 28.58 5.60
C GLY A 62 4.26 29.42 5.46
N ASN A 63 3.12 28.84 5.09
CA ASN A 63 1.86 29.56 4.88
C ASN A 63 0.60 28.84 5.39
N PHE A 64 0.69 27.67 6.04
CA PHE A 64 -0.43 27.18 6.85
C PHE A 64 -0.28 27.77 8.24
N SER A 65 -1.26 28.59 8.67
CA SER A 65 -1.40 29.06 10.06
C SER A 65 -1.02 27.94 11.03
N MET A 66 -0.33 28.25 12.13
CA MET A 66 0.13 27.25 13.12
C MET A 66 -1.00 26.28 13.55
N THR A 67 -2.25 26.74 13.58
CA THR A 67 -3.45 25.92 13.84
C THR A 67 -3.87 25.08 12.62
N ALA A 68 -3.94 25.70 11.44
CA ALA A 68 -4.27 25.01 10.19
C ALA A 68 -3.22 23.97 9.78
N GLY A 69 -1.96 24.18 10.17
CA GLY A 69 -0.86 23.23 9.99
C GLY A 69 -0.95 22.03 10.94
N MET A 70 -1.47 22.20 12.16
CA MET A 70 -1.74 21.07 13.06
C MET A 70 -2.96 20.28 12.60
N GLU A 71 -4.06 20.96 12.25
CA GLU A 71 -5.27 20.32 11.72
C GLU A 71 -4.99 19.56 10.41
N ALA A 72 -4.17 20.13 9.51
CA ALA A 72 -3.77 19.46 8.28
C ALA A 72 -2.88 18.23 8.54
N ARG A 73 -2.04 18.24 9.58
CA ARG A 73 -1.22 17.09 9.97
C ARG A 73 -2.05 15.97 10.59
N ASP A 74 -3.04 16.30 11.40
CA ASP A 74 -3.97 15.31 11.97
C ASP A 74 -4.86 14.68 10.88
N GLU A 75 -5.35 15.48 9.94
CA GLU A 75 -6.11 15.00 8.78
C GLU A 75 -5.24 14.07 7.91
N CYS A 76 -3.95 14.37 7.81
CA CYS A 76 -3.00 13.52 7.13
C CYS A 76 -2.81 12.16 7.81
N ARG A 77 -2.61 12.18 9.13
CA ARG A 77 -2.43 10.97 9.92
C ARG A 77 -3.69 10.10 9.86
N SER A 78 -4.86 10.71 9.96
CA SER A 78 -6.16 10.06 9.76
C SER A 78 -6.26 9.42 8.37
N ALA A 79 -5.80 10.10 7.32
CA ALA A 79 -5.79 9.58 5.96
C ALA A 79 -4.86 8.37 5.79
N VAL A 80 -3.68 8.43 6.39
CA VAL A 80 -2.74 7.30 6.41
C VAL A 80 -3.33 6.10 7.15
N ASP A 81 -3.96 6.30 8.31
CA ASP A 81 -4.56 5.21 9.07
C ASP A 81 -5.74 4.55 8.35
N ALA A 82 -6.56 5.32 7.65
CA ALA A 82 -7.59 4.78 6.77
C ALA A 82 -7.00 3.94 5.62
N LEU A 83 -5.86 4.37 5.05
CA LEU A 83 -5.20 3.61 3.99
C LEU A 83 -4.59 2.30 4.48
N LYS A 84 -4.14 2.22 5.73
CA LYS A 84 -3.67 0.96 6.37
C LYS A 84 -4.75 -0.12 6.38
N GLN A 85 -6.02 0.27 6.49
CA GLN A 85 -7.18 -0.64 6.46
C GLN A 85 -7.60 -1.04 5.04
N SER A 86 -7.07 -0.35 4.02
CA SER A 86 -7.40 -0.58 2.62
C SER A 86 -6.42 -1.55 1.93
N PRO A 87 -6.78 -2.15 0.78
CA PRO A 87 -5.86 -3.00 0.01
C PRO A 87 -4.64 -2.26 -0.55
N LEU A 88 -4.62 -0.91 -0.50
CA LEU A 88 -3.48 -0.11 -0.95
C LEU A 88 -2.25 -0.27 -0.06
N TYR A 89 -2.42 -0.47 1.25
CA TYR A 89 -1.30 -0.60 2.20
C TYR A 89 -0.37 -1.76 1.86
N ASN A 90 -0.96 -2.84 1.35
CA ASN A 90 -0.29 -4.11 1.12
C ASN A 90 -0.05 -4.40 -0.37
N CYS A 91 -0.33 -3.44 -1.26
CA CYS A 91 -0.20 -3.62 -2.70
C CYS A 91 1.27 -3.82 -3.11
N ARG A 92 1.49 -4.57 -4.20
CA ARG A 92 2.84 -4.83 -4.74
C ARG A 92 2.87 -4.64 -6.25
N CYS A 93 4.03 -4.27 -6.79
CA CYS A 93 4.26 -4.22 -8.23
C CYS A 93 5.03 -5.45 -8.67
N LYS A 94 4.60 -6.06 -9.78
CA LYS A 94 5.29 -7.20 -10.40
C LYS A 94 6.20 -6.69 -11.51
N ARG A 95 7.44 -7.20 -11.55
CA ARG A 95 8.39 -6.88 -12.62
C ARG A 95 7.86 -7.36 -13.97
N GLY A 96 7.96 -6.54 -15.01
CA GLY A 96 7.50 -6.87 -16.37
C GLY A 96 6.00 -6.71 -16.61
N MET A 97 5.25 -6.06 -15.71
CA MET A 97 3.82 -5.80 -15.93
C MET A 97 3.59 -4.66 -16.93
N LYS A 98 2.52 -4.72 -17.74
CA LYS A 98 2.20 -3.71 -18.78
C LYS A 98 2.18 -2.26 -18.27
N LYS A 99 1.80 -2.05 -17.01
CA LYS A 99 1.73 -0.73 -16.34
C LYS A 99 2.77 -0.58 -15.23
N GLU A 100 3.94 -1.20 -15.34
CA GLU A 100 4.97 -1.27 -14.27
C GLU A 100 5.38 0.12 -13.76
N LYS A 101 5.74 1.05 -14.68
CA LYS A 101 6.09 2.43 -14.32
C LYS A 101 4.97 3.14 -13.55
N ASN A 102 3.71 2.91 -13.91
CA ASN A 102 2.56 3.49 -13.21
C ASN A 102 2.36 2.86 -11.83
N CYS A 103 2.48 1.54 -11.75
CA CYS A 103 2.39 0.81 -10.48
C CYS A 103 3.43 1.32 -9.48
N LEU A 104 4.70 1.42 -9.91
CA LEU A 104 5.79 1.90 -9.07
C LEU A 104 5.56 3.34 -8.61
N ARG A 105 5.05 4.22 -9.46
CA ARG A 105 4.68 5.58 -9.07
C ARG A 105 3.65 5.58 -7.93
N ILE A 106 2.62 4.74 -8.02
CA ILE A 106 1.59 4.61 -6.98
C ILE A 106 2.20 4.05 -5.69
N TYR A 107 2.98 2.98 -5.80
CA TYR A 107 3.63 2.32 -4.68
C TYR A 107 4.50 3.28 -3.88
N TRP A 108 5.41 4.00 -4.55
CA TRP A 108 6.31 4.95 -3.88
C TRP A 108 5.58 6.14 -3.29
N GLY A 109 4.54 6.65 -3.96
CA GLY A 109 3.73 7.74 -3.42
C GLY A 109 3.01 7.38 -2.13
N ILE A 110 2.55 6.12 -1.99
CA ILE A 110 1.94 5.62 -0.75
C ILE A 110 3.02 5.36 0.32
N TYR A 111 4.14 4.76 -0.08
CA TYR A 111 5.20 4.37 0.83
C TYR A 111 5.86 5.57 1.51
N GLN A 112 6.10 6.67 0.77
CA GLN A 112 6.66 7.91 1.33
C GLN A 112 5.79 8.45 2.46
N THR A 113 4.48 8.56 2.26
CA THR A 113 3.59 9.10 3.29
C THR A 113 3.36 8.14 4.46
N LEU A 114 3.46 6.83 4.23
CA LEU A 114 3.40 5.84 5.31
C LEU A 114 4.65 5.84 6.20
N GLN A 115 5.80 6.29 5.68
CA GLN A 115 7.04 6.36 6.43
C GLN A 115 7.17 7.67 7.22
N GLU A 116 6.44 8.71 6.82
CA GLU A 116 6.41 10.03 7.45
C GLU A 116 5.33 10.20 8.55
N ALA A 117 4.39 9.26 8.65
CA ALA A 117 3.25 9.27 9.58
C ALA A 117 3.47 8.39 10.81
#